data_AF-X6LYV8-F1
#
_entry.id   AF-X6LYV8-F1
#
_cell.length_a   1.000
_cell.length_b   1.000
_cell.length_c   1.000
_cell.angle_alpha   90.00
_cell.angle_beta   90.00
_cell.angle_gamma   90.00
#
_symmetry.space_group_name_H-M   'P 1'
#
loop_
_entity.id
_entity.type
_entity.pdbx_description
1 polymer ?
#
loop_
_entity_poly.entity_id
_entity_poly.type
_entity_poly.pdbx_seq_one_letter_code
_entity_poly.pdbx_strand_id
1 'polypeptide(L)'
;MNSIYFVDKKWKDKELSVKTRVTPVPFGNKCFDRNWVLKLNNQDCISNFICLVCKQVANNSVEISCSQHEGAEKALIVGENCLKQFLSNNNNTCPVRPHNGCQYYKAQSVRMHIDGLNVICPNQFNQDLAHEGRQTGYIITMFGFKGNKRYA
;
A
#
# COMPACT_ATOMS: atom_id res chain seq x y z
N MET A 1 6.09 24.14 -70.01
CA MET A 1 5.97 25.44 -69.31
C MET A 1 5.28 25.23 -67.98
N ASN A 2 5.79 25.89 -66.94
CA ASN A 2 5.21 26.19 -65.63
C ASN A 2 5.26 25.13 -64.50
N SER A 3 6.18 25.43 -63.57
CA SER A 3 6.16 25.14 -62.13
C SER A 3 4.90 25.72 -61.46
N ILE A 4 4.24 24.97 -60.56
CA ILE A 4 3.47 25.48 -59.41
C ILE A 4 3.45 24.43 -58.26
N TYR A 5 4.18 24.74 -57.19
CA TYR A 5 3.99 24.54 -55.73
C TYR A 5 3.41 23.25 -55.08
N PHE A 6 4.16 22.86 -54.03
CA PHE A 6 3.92 21.96 -52.90
C PHE A 6 2.51 21.93 -52.30
N VAL A 7 2.02 20.72 -51.98
CA VAL A 7 1.29 20.43 -50.72
C VAL A 7 1.67 19.02 -50.26
N ASP A 8 2.40 18.94 -49.14
CA ASP A 8 2.75 17.70 -48.45
C ASP A 8 1.50 16.99 -47.91
N LYS A 9 1.24 15.77 -48.37
CA LYS A 9 0.29 14.85 -47.71
C LYS A 9 1.07 13.74 -47.00
N LYS A 10 1.18 13.95 -45.69
CA LYS A 10 1.73 13.05 -44.66
C LYS A 10 0.99 11.70 -44.65
N TRP A 11 1.75 10.62 -44.77
CA TRP A 11 1.27 9.23 -44.75
C TRP A 11 0.79 8.83 -43.35
N LYS A 12 -0.31 8.06 -43.28
CA LYS A 12 -0.93 7.54 -42.06
C LYS A 12 -0.39 6.14 -41.76
N ASP A 13 0.34 5.99 -40.66
CA ASP A 13 0.56 4.69 -40.03
C ASP A 13 -0.50 4.47 -38.94
N LYS A 14 -1.25 3.39 -39.10
CA LYS A 14 -2.33 2.98 -38.20
C LYS A 14 -1.74 2.02 -37.17
N GLU A 15 -1.20 2.55 -36.07
CA GLU A 15 -0.87 1.72 -34.90
C GLU A 15 -2.15 1.20 -34.26
N LEU A 16 -2.31 -0.12 -34.27
CA LEU A 16 -3.33 -0.84 -33.52
C LEU A 16 -2.99 -0.71 -32.03
N SER A 17 -3.58 0.28 -31.38
CA SER A 17 -3.42 0.49 -29.95
C SER A 17 -4.10 -0.64 -29.17
N VAL A 18 -3.37 -1.71 -28.88
CA VAL A 18 -3.72 -2.58 -27.74
C VAL A 18 -3.43 -1.75 -26.50
N LYS A 19 -4.44 -1.00 -26.05
CA LYS A 19 -4.41 -0.29 -24.78
C LYS A 19 -4.44 -1.33 -23.67
N THR A 20 -3.28 -1.90 -23.35
CA THR A 20 -3.08 -2.52 -22.05
C THR A 20 -3.18 -1.39 -21.03
N ARG A 21 -4.39 -1.13 -20.55
CA ARG A 21 -4.59 -0.29 -19.36
C ARG A 21 -3.99 -1.07 -18.20
N VAL A 22 -2.69 -0.91 -17.99
CA VAL A 22 -2.14 -1.12 -16.66
C VAL A 22 -2.61 0.08 -15.85
N THR A 23 -3.83 -0.01 -15.31
CA THR A 23 -4.21 0.88 -14.20
C THR A 23 -3.18 0.62 -13.11
N PRO A 24 -2.36 1.61 -12.71
CA PRO A 24 -1.57 1.48 -11.51
C PRO A 24 -2.54 1.07 -10.42
N VAL A 25 -2.33 -0.06 -9.75
CA VAL A 25 -3.16 -0.42 -8.60
C VAL A 25 -2.95 0.73 -7.62
N PRO A 26 -3.95 1.58 -7.39
CA PRO A 26 -3.80 2.63 -6.42
C PRO A 26 -3.93 1.89 -5.11
N PHE A 27 -2.81 1.52 -4.51
CA PHE A 27 -2.77 1.34 -3.08
C PHE A 27 -3.18 2.69 -2.52
N GLY A 28 -4.49 2.87 -2.34
CA GLY A 28 -5.05 4.13 -1.88
C GLY A 28 -4.46 4.47 -0.51
N ASN A 29 -4.88 5.59 0.07
CA ASN A 29 -4.45 6.00 1.40
C ASN A 29 -4.88 5.02 2.54
N LYS A 30 -5.36 3.81 2.22
CA LYS A 30 -5.75 2.76 3.17
C LYS A 30 -4.54 1.92 3.57
N CYS A 31 -4.65 1.30 4.75
CA CYS A 31 -3.71 0.27 5.22
C CYS A 31 -3.76 -0.98 4.33
N PHE A 32 -2.68 -1.75 4.31
CA PHE A 32 -2.49 -2.92 3.45
C PHE A 32 -3.14 -4.16 4.04
N ASP A 33 -3.74 -4.98 3.20
CA ASP A 33 -4.39 -6.21 3.63
C ASP A 33 -3.41 -7.14 4.37
N ARG A 34 -3.68 -7.44 5.65
CA ARG A 34 -2.82 -8.30 6.46
C ARG A 34 -2.64 -9.68 5.84
N ASN A 35 -3.70 -10.29 5.32
CA ASN A 35 -3.65 -11.63 4.73
C ASN A 35 -2.83 -11.64 3.44
N TRP A 36 -2.92 -10.55 2.67
CA TRP A 36 -2.06 -10.37 1.49
C TRP A 36 -0.58 -10.29 1.87
N VAL A 37 -0.23 -9.50 2.90
CA VAL A 37 1.16 -9.39 3.37
C VAL A 37 1.65 -10.71 3.95
N LEU A 38 0.82 -11.44 4.70
CA LEU A 38 1.17 -12.72 5.30
C LEU A 38 1.45 -13.84 4.29
N LYS A 39 1.09 -13.68 3.01
CA LYS A 39 1.43 -14.69 1.99
C LYS A 39 2.93 -14.94 1.86
N LEU A 40 3.76 -13.92 2.10
CA LEU A 40 5.23 -14.01 1.99
C LEU A 40 5.97 -13.58 3.26
N ASN A 41 5.28 -13.31 4.36
CA ASN A 41 5.90 -12.86 5.61
C ASN A 41 5.28 -13.58 6.79
N ASN A 42 6.06 -13.75 7.86
CA ASN A 42 5.56 -14.34 9.09
C ASN A 42 4.77 -13.34 9.92
N GLN A 43 3.84 -13.84 10.73
CA GLN A 43 2.99 -13.03 11.60
C GLN A 43 3.81 -12.19 12.59
N ASP A 44 4.87 -12.77 13.16
CA ASP A 44 5.73 -12.08 14.11
C ASP A 44 6.45 -10.88 13.46
N CYS A 45 6.87 -11.03 12.20
CA CYS A 45 7.53 -9.97 11.44
C CYS A 45 6.65 -8.74 11.24
N ILE A 46 5.33 -8.93 11.08
CA ILE A 46 4.40 -7.83 10.80
C ILE A 46 3.64 -7.34 12.04
N SER A 47 3.77 -8.03 13.18
CA SER A 47 2.99 -7.78 14.40
C SER A 47 3.13 -6.34 14.92
N ASN A 48 4.32 -5.77 14.83
CA ASN A 48 4.63 -4.40 15.25
C ASN A 48 4.15 -3.33 14.26
N PHE A 49 3.63 -3.73 13.10
CA PHE A 49 3.20 -2.83 12.03
C PHE A 49 1.68 -2.79 11.86
N ILE A 50 0.94 -3.44 12.76
CA ILE A 50 -0.51 -3.49 12.70
C ILE A 50 -1.12 -2.16 13.16
N CYS A 51 -1.93 -1.57 12.30
CA CYS A 51 -2.68 -0.35 12.58
C CYS A 51 -3.67 -0.60 13.73
N LEU A 52 -3.56 0.18 14.82
CA LEU A 52 -4.46 0.05 15.97
C LEU A 52 -5.94 0.28 15.63
N VAL A 53 -6.25 1.07 14.59
CA VAL A 53 -7.61 1.43 14.20
C VAL A 53 -8.25 0.34 13.33
N CYS A 54 -7.65 -0.01 12.20
CA CYS A 54 -8.27 -0.93 11.22
C CYS A 54 -7.75 -2.36 11.28
N LYS A 55 -6.76 -2.66 12.13
CA LYS A 55 -6.14 -3.99 12.33
C LYS A 55 -5.44 -4.61 11.11
N GLN A 56 -5.24 -3.80 10.07
CA GLN A 56 -4.46 -4.13 8.87
C GLN A 56 -2.98 -3.67 9.02
N VAL A 57 -2.10 -4.00 8.07
CA VAL A 57 -0.71 -3.50 8.09
C VAL A 57 -0.70 -2.01 7.75
N ALA A 58 -0.13 -1.17 8.62
CA ALA A 58 -0.20 0.27 8.52
C ALA A 58 0.43 0.80 7.21
N ASN A 59 -0.31 1.62 6.48
CA ASN A 59 0.22 2.37 5.34
C ASN A 59 0.49 3.83 5.76
N ASN A 60 1.61 4.40 5.31
CA ASN A 60 2.09 5.71 5.76
C ASN A 60 2.04 5.82 7.28
N SER A 61 2.66 4.88 7.99
CA SER A 61 2.50 4.74 9.43
C SER A 61 2.90 6.00 10.22
N VAL A 62 2.17 6.26 11.29
CA VAL A 62 2.47 7.24 12.33
C VAL A 62 2.49 6.52 13.67
N GLU A 63 3.22 7.08 14.62
CA GLU A 63 3.26 6.59 16.00
C GLU A 63 2.61 7.61 16.92
N ILE A 64 1.69 7.15 17.76
CA ILE A 64 1.03 7.97 18.78
C ILE A 64 2.01 8.23 19.92
N SER A 65 2.17 9.50 20.29
CA SER A 65 3.17 9.98 21.25
C SER A 65 2.56 10.85 22.35
N CYS A 66 1.30 10.58 22.71
CA CYS A 66 0.61 11.28 23.78
C CYS A 66 1.30 11.00 25.13
N SER A 67 1.43 12.01 26.00
CA SER A 67 1.97 11.83 27.35
C SER A 67 1.14 10.86 28.20
N GLN A 68 -0.16 10.75 27.92
CA GLN A 68 -1.07 9.78 28.53
C GLN A 68 -0.70 8.31 28.23
N HIS A 69 0.22 8.07 27.30
CA HIS A 69 0.69 6.75 26.88
C HIS A 69 2.22 6.63 27.01
N GLU A 70 2.84 7.52 27.79
CA GLU A 70 4.25 7.37 28.16
C GLU A 70 4.44 6.06 28.92
N GLY A 71 5.48 5.30 28.55
CA GLY A 71 5.74 3.96 29.11
C GLY A 71 4.93 2.83 28.49
N ALA A 72 4.22 3.05 27.38
CA ALA A 72 3.63 1.95 26.61
C ALA A 72 4.71 0.92 26.23
N GLU A 73 4.46 -0.37 26.52
CA GLU A 73 5.42 -1.46 26.25
C GLU A 73 5.73 -1.64 24.75
N LYS A 74 4.81 -1.19 23.88
CA LYS A 74 4.91 -1.33 22.42
C LYS A 74 4.59 -0.02 21.72
N ALA A 75 5.22 0.18 20.58
CA ALA A 75 4.96 1.30 19.69
C ALA A 75 3.49 1.33 19.26
N LEU A 76 2.86 2.51 19.36
CA LEU A 76 1.44 2.70 19.08
C LEU A 76 1.24 3.09 17.61
N ILE A 77 1.37 2.10 16.73
CA ILE A 77 1.39 2.28 15.27
C ILE A 77 -0.02 2.40 14.68
N VAL A 78 -0.24 3.43 13.87
CA VAL A 78 -1.50 3.67 13.16
C VAL A 78 -1.20 4.09 11.72
N GLY A 79 -2.03 3.68 10.76
CA GLY A 79 -1.97 4.27 9.41
C GLY A 79 -2.42 5.74 9.44
N GLU A 80 -1.65 6.64 8.82
CA GLU A 80 -1.91 8.09 8.91
C GLU A 80 -3.33 8.48 8.50
N ASN A 81 -3.85 7.92 7.41
CA ASN A 81 -5.22 8.18 6.97
C ASN A 81 -6.26 7.61 7.95
N CYS A 82 -6.00 6.43 8.53
CA CYS A 82 -6.89 5.84 9.52
C CYS A 82 -6.96 6.72 10.77
N LEU A 83 -5.83 7.26 11.23
CA LEU A 83 -5.81 8.17 12.37
C LEU A 83 -6.56 9.47 12.08
N LYS A 84 -6.31 10.10 10.92
CA LYS A 84 -7.02 11.33 10.51
C LYS A 84 -8.54 11.14 10.47
N GLN A 85 -9.01 10.05 9.86
CA GLN A 85 -10.44 9.72 9.81
C GLN A 85 -11.02 9.40 11.18
N PHE A 86 -10.26 8.69 12.04
CA PHE A 86 -10.71 8.40 13.39
C PHE A 86 -10.89 9.68 14.20
N LEU A 87 -9.90 10.58 14.18
CA LEU A 87 -9.95 11.84 14.92
C LEU A 87 -11.09 12.75 14.45
N SER A 88 -11.30 12.86 13.13
CA SER A 88 -12.40 13.66 12.58
C SER A 88 -13.78 13.15 13.01
N ASN A 89 -13.93 11.84 13.14
CA ASN A 89 -15.21 11.21 13.45
C ASN A 89 -15.47 11.06 14.96
N ASN A 90 -14.46 11.30 15.80
CA ASN A 90 -14.52 11.07 17.24
C ASN A 90 -14.08 12.30 18.05
N ASN A 91 -14.37 13.52 17.56
CA ASN A 91 -14.08 14.78 18.25
C ASN A 91 -12.61 14.92 18.70
N ASN A 92 -11.66 14.47 17.87
CA ASN A 92 -10.23 14.44 18.18
C ASN A 92 -9.83 13.61 19.42
N THR A 93 -10.68 12.64 19.81
CA THR A 93 -10.39 11.70 20.89
C THR A 93 -9.35 10.67 20.43
N CYS A 94 -8.32 10.45 21.24
CA CYS A 94 -7.28 9.45 20.95
C CYS A 94 -7.84 8.02 20.86
N PRO A 95 -7.42 7.20 19.86
CA PRO A 95 -7.91 5.82 19.68
C PRO A 95 -7.37 4.80 20.69
N VAL A 96 -6.38 5.17 21.52
CA VAL A 96 -5.76 4.26 22.50
C VAL A 96 -6.50 4.31 23.83
N ARG A 97 -6.62 5.51 24.39
CA ARG A 97 -7.46 5.80 25.55
C ARG A 97 -8.06 7.20 25.39
N PRO A 98 -9.33 7.43 25.76
CA PRO A 98 -9.97 8.73 25.57
C PRO A 98 -9.23 9.87 26.25
N HIS A 99 -8.76 10.82 25.45
CA HIS A 99 -8.31 12.15 25.85
C HIS A 99 -8.28 13.05 24.61
N ASN A 100 -8.30 14.36 24.81
CA ASN A 100 -8.23 15.34 23.73
C ASN A 100 -6.78 15.55 23.27
N GLY A 101 -6.62 16.06 22.05
CA GLY A 101 -5.33 16.52 21.54
C GLY A 101 -4.33 15.39 21.27
N CYS A 102 -4.77 14.33 20.61
CA CYS A 102 -3.91 13.21 20.20
C CYS A 102 -2.64 13.71 19.49
N GLN A 103 -1.47 13.40 20.04
CA GLN A 103 -0.17 13.72 19.46
C GLN A 103 0.38 12.51 18.72
N TYR A 104 0.99 12.74 17.57
CA TYR A 104 1.62 11.69 16.78
C TYR A 104 2.68 12.26 15.84
N TYR A 105 3.65 11.42 15.45
CA TYR A 105 4.68 11.77 14.49
C TYR A 105 4.80 10.72 13.38
N LYS A 106 5.44 11.09 12.27
CA LYS A 106 5.72 10.15 11.18
C LYS A 106 6.75 9.12 11.64
N ALA A 107 6.35 7.85 11.68
CA ALA A 107 7.21 6.76 12.13
C ALA A 107 8.13 6.31 10.98
N GLN A 108 9.14 7.10 10.63
CA GLN A 108 9.95 6.88 9.43
C GLN A 108 10.66 5.51 9.43
N SER A 109 11.18 5.08 10.57
CA SER A 109 11.77 3.75 10.74
C SER A 109 10.75 2.65 10.40
N VAL A 110 9.54 2.74 10.95
CA VAL A 110 8.45 1.78 10.69
C VAL A 110 8.05 1.77 9.22
N ARG A 111 7.93 2.95 8.59
CA ARG A 111 7.64 3.06 7.14
C ARG A 111 8.70 2.34 6.32
N MET A 112 9.98 2.50 6.66
CA MET A 112 11.09 1.82 5.96
C MET A 112 11.04 0.29 6.14
N HIS A 113 10.70 -0.20 7.33
CA HIS A 113 10.57 -1.65 7.55
C HIS A 113 9.42 -2.23 6.75
N ILE A 114 8.27 -1.56 6.72
CA ILE A 114 7.09 -1.97 5.93
C ILE A 114 7.43 -1.96 4.43
N ASP A 115 8.09 -0.91 3.95
CA ASP A 115 8.54 -0.81 2.54
C ASP A 115 9.52 -1.94 2.14
N GLY A 116 10.22 -2.51 3.12
CA GLY A 116 11.18 -3.61 2.96
C GLY A 116 10.53 -4.99 2.90
N LEU A 117 9.27 -5.15 3.29
CA LEU A 117 8.56 -6.42 3.25
C LEU A 117 8.30 -6.87 1.80
N ASN A 118 8.31 -8.19 1.59
CA ASN A 118 7.97 -8.79 0.30
C ASN A 118 6.47 -9.03 0.18
N VAL A 119 5.89 -8.75 -0.97
CA VAL A 119 4.48 -9.02 -1.26
C VAL A 119 4.34 -9.65 -2.63
N ILE A 120 3.28 -10.42 -2.83
CA ILE A 120 2.87 -10.86 -4.17
C ILE A 120 2.11 -9.73 -4.86
N CYS A 121 2.01 -9.78 -6.19
CA CYS A 121 1.14 -8.84 -6.91
C CYS A 121 -0.32 -8.95 -6.39
N PRO A 122 -1.03 -7.84 -6.11
CA PRO A 122 -2.43 -7.90 -5.65
C PRO A 122 -3.36 -8.67 -6.60
N ASN A 123 -3.12 -8.58 -7.91
CA ASN A 123 -3.90 -9.34 -8.90
C ASN A 123 -3.65 -10.85 -8.78
N GLN A 124 -2.41 -11.26 -8.49
CA GLN A 124 -2.08 -12.67 -8.22
C GLN A 124 -2.77 -13.13 -6.92
N PHE A 125 -2.72 -12.32 -5.87
CA PHE A 125 -3.41 -12.63 -4.61
C PHE A 125 -4.91 -12.85 -4.80
N ASN A 126 -5.58 -11.97 -5.54
CA ASN A 126 -7.02 -12.10 -5.81
C ASN A 126 -7.35 -13.34 -6.65
N GLN A 127 -6.47 -13.74 -7.58
CA GLN A 127 -6.62 -14.97 -8.36
C GLN A 127 -6.43 -16.21 -7.48
N ASP A 128 -5.44 -16.20 -6.59
CA ASP A 128 -5.20 -17.30 -5.65
C ASP A 128 -6.40 -17.52 -4.72
N LEU A 129 -7.01 -16.43 -4.23
CA LEU A 129 -8.24 -16.50 -3.43
C LEU A 129 -9.43 -17.08 -4.22
N ALA A 130 -9.50 -16.83 -5.53
CA ALA A 130 -10.57 -17.36 -6.38
C ALA A 130 -10.37 -18.86 -6.73
N HIS A 131 -9.18 -19.41 -6.50
CA HIS A 131 -8.80 -20.76 -6.92
C HIS A 131 -8.31 -21.65 -5.78
N GLU A 132 -8.70 -21.35 -4.52
CA GLU A 132 -8.36 -22.13 -3.34
C GLU A 132 -8.53 -23.65 -3.60
N GLY A 133 -7.40 -24.38 -3.67
CA GLY A 133 -7.37 -25.82 -3.90
C GLY A 133 -6.53 -26.31 -5.08
N ARG A 134 -6.12 -25.45 -6.03
CA ARG A 134 -5.12 -25.84 -7.06
C ARG A 134 -3.74 -25.35 -6.63
N GLN A 135 -2.89 -26.27 -6.18
CA GLN A 135 -1.44 -26.06 -6.19
C GLN A 135 -1.00 -25.96 -7.65
N THR A 136 -1.14 -24.80 -8.25
CA THR A 136 -0.53 -24.53 -9.53
C THR A 136 0.88 -24.02 -9.27
N GLY A 137 1.87 -24.73 -9.83
CA GLY A 137 3.29 -24.36 -9.79
C GLY A 137 3.60 -23.08 -10.59
N TYR A 138 2.86 -22.00 -10.34
CA TYR A 138 3.16 -20.68 -10.89
C TYR A 138 4.31 -20.06 -10.09
N ILE A 139 5.23 -19.44 -10.83
CA ILE A 139 6.33 -18.67 -10.26
C ILE A 139 5.73 -17.49 -9.50
N ILE A 140 5.81 -17.56 -8.17
CA ILE A 140 5.46 -16.43 -7.31
C ILE A 140 6.47 -15.31 -7.59
N THR A 141 5.98 -14.21 -8.17
CA THR A 141 6.82 -13.03 -8.37
C THR A 141 6.72 -12.16 -7.12
N MET A 142 7.85 -11.98 -6.45
CA MET A 142 7.94 -11.12 -5.27
C MET A 142 8.12 -9.67 -5.70
N PHE A 143 7.46 -8.77 -4.97
CA PHE A 143 7.56 -7.33 -5.14
C PHE A 143 7.78 -6.65 -3.79
N GLY A 144 8.36 -5.46 -3.80
CA GLY A 144 8.21 -4.52 -2.69
C GLY A 144 6.89 -3.76 -2.77
N PHE A 145 6.51 -3.07 -1.69
CA PHE A 145 5.30 -2.22 -1.64
C PHE A 145 5.31 -1.07 -2.67
N LYS A 146 6.49 -0.70 -3.18
CA LYS A 146 6.67 0.31 -4.24
C LYS A 146 6.66 -0.28 -5.66
N GLY A 147 6.29 -1.55 -5.81
CA GLY A 147 6.14 -2.21 -7.11
C GLY A 147 7.45 -2.64 -7.77
N ASN A 148 8.59 -2.52 -7.09
CA ASN A 148 9.86 -3.03 -7.57
C ASN A 148 9.91 -4.56 -7.43
N LYS A 149 10.23 -5.27 -8.51
CA LYS A 149 10.43 -6.73 -8.49
C LYS A 149 11.59 -7.08 -7.55
N ARG A 150 11.44 -8.18 -6.81
CA ARG A 150 12.45 -8.76 -5.93
C ARG A 150 12.75 -10.17 -6.46
N TYR A 151 14.03 -10.47 -6.64
CA TYR A 151 14.50 -11.81 -6.98
C TYR A 151 15.12 -12.42 -5.71
N ALA A 152 14.86 -13.71 -5.49
CA ALA A 152 15.50 -14.48 -4.43
C ALA A 152 16.97 -14.74 -4.77
#